data_AF-A0A016W6G4-F1
#
_entry.id   AF-A0A016W6G4-F1
#
_cell.length_a   1.000
_cell.length_b   1.000
_cell.length_c   1.000
_cell.angle_alpha   90.00
_cell.angle_beta   90.00
_cell.angle_gamma   90.00
#
_symmetry.space_group_name_H-M   'P 1'
#
loop_
_entity.id
_entity.type
_entity.pdbx_description
1 polymer ?
#
loop_
_entity_poly.entity_id
_entity_poly.type
_entity_poly.pdbx_seq_one_letter_code
_entity_poly.pdbx_strand_id
1 'polypeptide(L)'
;MLAAFLSCIILFFASVSATGEGRDELYTYKQMCIVDGKLTVLQGFDCREQVAVGKWRNSVNASGWTFFEVETHSRFDPELQAYAAGYLEGVLSRQVLHYHIQNTIEDYCKNFTQYCNRMTDFLTQNQKFIKDKLDSTARDDTYWSAVNRTYHQLTGLIAGYEGTPISPGITYEIHPILLMNWNGDFYDLEKKLNKTRDPVLDQLGGRCSGLIKVAPNNADLFISQVTMSGFQNMLRVLKLYKFGYDREFFPGYATSMASYPGLLYSSDDFALMSSGLVNNMPLP
;
A
#
# COMPACT_ATOMS: atom_id res chain seq x y z
N MET A 1 2.59 7.92 69.86
CA MET A 1 2.63 7.01 68.70
C MET A 1 1.54 7.43 67.73
N LEU A 2 1.90 8.11 66.63
CA LEU A 2 1.29 7.98 65.31
C LEU A 2 2.08 8.92 64.39
N ALA A 3 2.99 8.36 63.59
CA ALA A 3 3.69 9.08 62.54
C ALA A 3 2.93 8.83 61.22
N ALA A 4 2.40 9.89 60.62
CA ALA A 4 1.76 9.83 59.32
C ALA A 4 2.85 9.92 58.23
N PHE A 5 3.09 8.82 57.52
CA PHE A 5 3.92 8.79 56.32
C PHE A 5 3.08 9.21 55.11
N LEU A 6 3.32 10.42 54.59
CA LEU A 6 2.86 10.80 53.25
C LEU A 6 3.84 10.18 52.24
N SER A 7 3.39 9.20 51.46
CA SER A 7 4.13 8.73 50.28
C SER A 7 3.86 9.65 49.10
N CYS A 8 4.88 10.39 48.67
CA CYS A 8 4.89 11.09 47.38
C CYS A 8 5.01 10.05 46.26
N ILE A 9 3.93 9.79 45.54
CA ILE A 9 3.96 9.08 44.26
C ILE A 9 4.38 10.11 43.20
N ILE A 10 5.64 10.03 42.77
CA ILE A 10 6.15 10.77 41.61
C ILE A 10 5.73 9.97 40.38
N LEU A 11 4.64 10.38 39.73
CA LEU A 11 4.27 9.94 38.39
C LEU A 11 5.26 10.56 37.40
N PHE A 12 6.24 9.78 36.95
CA PHE A 12 7.03 10.10 35.77
C PHE A 12 6.11 10.02 34.54
N PHE A 13 5.47 11.13 34.18
CA PHE A 13 4.99 11.33 32.82
C PHE A 13 6.24 11.53 31.94
N ALA A 14 6.64 10.48 31.24
CA ALA A 14 7.50 10.64 30.07
C ALA A 14 6.67 11.42 29.03
N SER A 15 6.87 12.74 28.98
CA SER A 15 6.39 13.56 27.89
C SER A 15 7.14 13.13 26.63
N VAL A 16 6.57 12.20 25.88
CA VAL A 16 6.93 12.04 24.47
C VAL A 16 6.62 13.39 23.85
N SER A 17 7.66 14.17 23.54
CA SER A 17 7.48 15.36 22.72
C SER A 17 6.90 14.85 21.41
N ALA A 18 5.64 15.17 21.14
CA ALA A 18 5.05 14.90 19.84
C ALA A 18 5.94 15.63 18.81
N THR A 19 6.76 14.86 18.08
CA THR A 19 7.41 15.37 16.88
C THR A 19 6.31 15.91 15.99
N GLY A 20 6.49 17.11 15.43
CA GLY A 20 5.49 17.68 14.53
C GLY A 20 5.15 16.68 13.42
N GLU A 21 3.89 16.67 12.98
CA GLU A 21 3.41 15.73 11.96
C GLU A 21 4.34 15.67 10.75
N GLY A 22 4.63 14.46 10.27
CA GLY A 22 5.54 14.27 9.13
C GLY A 22 7.01 14.46 9.46
N ARG A 23 7.40 14.54 10.73
CA ARG A 23 8.81 14.65 11.16
C ARG A 23 9.20 13.52 12.10
N ASP A 24 8.60 12.35 11.94
CA ASP A 24 8.89 11.21 12.78
C ASP A 24 10.37 10.81 12.64
N GLU A 25 11.04 10.64 13.78
CA GLU A 25 12.41 10.10 13.85
C GLU A 25 12.44 8.59 14.08
N LEU A 26 11.42 8.07 14.76
CA LEU A 26 11.28 6.66 15.12
C LEU A 26 10.16 5.99 14.32
N TYR A 27 10.26 4.67 14.16
CA TYR A 27 9.20 3.88 13.57
C TYR A 27 8.10 3.57 14.59
N THR A 28 6.85 3.62 14.13
CA THR A 28 5.71 3.00 14.80
C THR A 28 5.56 1.56 14.32
N TYR A 29 5.33 0.63 15.25
CA TYR A 29 5.24 -0.81 14.97
C TYR A 29 3.85 -1.33 15.29
N LYS A 30 3.31 -2.17 14.40
CA LYS A 30 2.09 -2.96 14.65
C LYS A 30 2.26 -4.37 14.11
N GLN A 31 1.53 -5.30 14.69
CA GLN A 31 1.57 -6.70 14.29
C GLN A 31 0.18 -7.26 14.10
N MET A 32 0.04 -8.18 13.15
CA MET A 32 -1.12 -9.04 13.00
C MET A 32 -0.79 -10.39 13.62
N CYS A 33 -1.50 -10.74 14.68
CA CYS A 33 -1.24 -11.89 15.54
C CYS A 33 -2.47 -12.79 15.62
N ILE A 34 -2.28 -14.10 15.67
CA ILE A 34 -3.35 -15.00 16.11
C ILE A 34 -3.34 -15.05 17.65
N VAL A 35 -4.43 -14.61 18.26
CA VAL A 35 -4.67 -14.66 19.71
C VAL A 35 -5.99 -15.38 19.94
N ASP A 36 -5.97 -16.49 20.68
CA ASP A 36 -7.14 -17.34 20.92
C ASP A 36 -7.87 -17.74 19.64
N GLY A 37 -7.11 -18.07 18.59
CA GLY A 37 -7.62 -18.46 17.27
C GLY A 37 -8.16 -17.30 16.43
N LYS A 38 -8.01 -16.04 16.87
CA LYS A 38 -8.50 -14.85 16.16
C LYS A 38 -7.36 -13.94 15.73
N LEU A 39 -7.43 -13.50 14.48
CA LEU A 39 -6.50 -12.50 13.94
C LEU A 39 -6.76 -11.14 14.60
N THR A 40 -5.74 -10.60 15.25
CA THR A 40 -5.81 -9.42 16.12
C THR A 40 -4.64 -8.49 15.85
N VAL A 41 -4.88 -7.17 15.86
CA VAL A 41 -3.80 -6.18 15.80
C VAL A 41 -3.23 -5.96 17.20
N LEU A 42 -1.94 -6.16 17.36
CA LEU A 42 -1.24 -5.87 18.62
C LEU A 42 -0.30 -4.67 18.47
N GLN A 43 -0.11 -3.96 19.57
CA GLN A 43 0.93 -2.93 19.72
C GLN A 43 2.16 -3.55 20.40
N GLY A 44 3.35 -3.22 19.91
CA GLY A 44 4.61 -3.71 20.51
C GLY A 44 5.08 -5.04 19.94
N PHE A 45 5.82 -5.83 20.75
CA PHE A 45 6.62 -6.99 20.30
C PHE A 45 6.11 -8.37 20.73
N ASP A 46 5.09 -8.46 21.60
CA ASP A 46 4.65 -9.74 22.18
C ASP A 46 3.59 -10.42 21.30
N CYS A 47 4.03 -11.16 20.30
CA CYS A 47 3.17 -12.02 19.50
C CYS A 47 3.86 -13.35 19.15
N ARG A 48 3.32 -14.45 19.66
CA ARG A 48 3.84 -15.81 19.39
C ARG A 48 3.42 -16.33 18.02
N GLU A 49 2.20 -16.00 17.60
CA GLU A 49 1.62 -16.39 16.31
C GLU A 49 1.53 -15.18 15.35
N GLN A 50 2.69 -14.54 15.10
CA GLN A 50 2.82 -13.37 14.24
C GLN A 50 2.66 -13.73 12.77
N VAL A 51 1.54 -13.31 12.17
CA VAL A 51 1.27 -13.43 10.73
C VAL A 51 2.07 -12.40 9.96
N ALA A 52 2.03 -11.15 10.42
CA ALA A 52 2.75 -10.03 9.81
C ALA A 52 3.17 -8.97 10.84
N VAL A 53 4.24 -8.26 10.53
CA VAL A 53 4.69 -7.06 11.25
C VAL A 53 4.85 -5.91 10.28
N GLY A 54 4.32 -4.74 10.65
CA GLY A 54 4.36 -3.52 9.87
C GLY A 54 5.07 -2.42 10.66
N LYS A 55 5.87 -1.63 9.96
CA LYS A 55 6.62 -0.50 10.51
C LYS A 55 6.37 0.73 9.66
N TRP A 56 6.12 1.85 10.31
CA TRP A 56 5.79 3.11 9.65
C TRP A 56 6.56 4.27 10.26
N ARG A 57 7.11 5.14 9.41
CA ARG A 57 7.76 6.38 9.83
C ARG A 57 7.36 7.50 8.87
N ASN A 58 6.53 8.43 9.34
CA ASN A 58 6.12 9.57 8.54
C ASN A 58 7.16 10.69 8.65
N SER A 59 8.07 10.75 7.68
CA SER A 59 9.14 11.77 7.61
C SER A 59 8.94 12.74 6.44
N VAL A 60 7.71 12.85 5.92
CA VAL A 60 7.41 13.63 4.70
C VAL A 60 7.81 15.10 4.83
N ASN A 61 7.68 15.73 6.00
CA ASN A 61 8.05 17.12 6.25
C ASN A 61 9.54 17.32 6.56
N ALA A 62 10.31 16.23 6.71
CA ALA A 62 11.76 16.27 6.94
C ALA A 62 12.56 15.87 5.70
N SER A 63 12.10 14.86 4.95
CA SER A 63 12.81 14.29 3.79
C SER A 63 12.02 14.28 2.49
N GLY A 64 10.73 14.60 2.52
CA GLY A 64 9.79 14.35 1.41
C GLY A 64 9.28 12.92 1.32
N TRP A 65 9.72 12.02 2.23
CA TRP A 65 9.37 10.61 2.20
C TRP A 65 8.81 10.09 3.53
N THR A 66 7.79 9.27 3.39
CA THR A 66 7.35 8.34 4.43
C THR A 66 7.90 6.96 4.14
N PHE A 67 8.17 6.16 5.18
CA PHE A 67 8.72 4.82 5.03
C PHE A 67 7.73 3.80 5.58
N PHE A 68 7.43 2.78 4.79
CA PHE A 68 6.61 1.65 5.20
C PHE A 68 7.33 0.33 4.91
N GLU A 69 7.42 -0.51 5.91
CA GLU A 69 7.98 -1.86 5.78
C GLU A 69 6.98 -2.86 6.33
N VAL A 70 6.76 -3.96 5.62
CA VAL A 70 5.94 -5.07 6.10
C VAL A 70 6.61 -6.40 5.81
N GLU A 71 6.55 -7.29 6.80
CA GLU A 71 7.10 -8.64 6.70
C GLU A 71 6.05 -9.66 7.15
N THR A 72 5.86 -10.73 6.38
CA THR A 72 4.92 -11.81 6.68
C THR A 72 5.63 -13.15 6.86
N HIS A 73 4.99 -14.07 7.60
CA HIS A 73 5.60 -15.35 7.97
C HIS A 73 5.02 -16.51 7.16
N SER A 74 5.91 -17.33 6.60
CA SER A 74 5.56 -18.43 5.68
C SER A 74 4.78 -19.59 6.30
N ARG A 75 4.70 -19.67 7.62
CA ARG A 75 3.92 -20.70 8.32
C ARG A 75 2.39 -20.52 8.21
N PHE A 76 1.93 -19.38 7.71
CA PHE A 76 0.51 -19.06 7.56
C PHE A 76 0.08 -19.12 6.10
N ASP A 77 -1.22 -19.32 5.88
CA ASP A 77 -1.79 -19.32 4.54
C ASP A 77 -1.46 -18.01 3.80
N PRO A 78 -1.04 -18.07 2.52
CA PRO A 78 -0.60 -16.88 1.82
C PRO A 78 -1.66 -15.79 1.65
N GLU A 79 -2.93 -16.16 1.55
CA GLU A 79 -4.07 -15.23 1.55
C GLU A 79 -4.18 -14.47 2.89
N LEU A 80 -3.96 -15.17 4.00
CA LEU A 80 -3.93 -14.58 5.34
C LEU A 80 -2.74 -13.64 5.50
N GLN A 81 -1.56 -14.03 5.00
CA GLN A 81 -0.38 -13.17 4.94
C GLN A 81 -0.66 -11.88 4.15
N ALA A 82 -1.24 -12.01 2.96
CA ALA A 82 -1.57 -10.87 2.09
C ALA A 82 -2.54 -9.90 2.78
N TYR A 83 -3.65 -10.43 3.32
CA TYR A 83 -4.64 -9.66 4.07
C TYR A 83 -4.02 -8.94 5.27
N ALA A 84 -3.21 -9.65 6.06
CA ALA A 84 -2.55 -9.07 7.24
C ALA A 84 -1.59 -7.94 6.86
N ALA A 85 -0.82 -8.09 5.78
CA ALA A 85 0.07 -7.05 5.29
C ALA A 85 -0.70 -5.78 4.86
N GLY A 86 -1.78 -5.96 4.10
CA GLY A 86 -2.67 -4.88 3.72
C GLY A 86 -3.28 -4.18 4.93
N TYR A 87 -3.81 -4.94 5.88
CA TYR A 87 -4.43 -4.39 7.09
C TYR A 87 -3.47 -3.52 7.90
N LEU A 88 -2.22 -3.97 8.06
CA LEU A 88 -1.19 -3.18 8.73
C LEU A 88 -0.87 -1.90 7.98
N GLU A 89 -0.77 -1.93 6.65
CA GLU A 89 -0.60 -0.71 5.86
C GLU A 89 -1.78 0.25 6.08
N GLY A 90 -3.03 -0.23 6.00
CA GLY A 90 -4.22 0.60 6.17
C GLY A 90 -4.28 1.28 7.54
N VAL A 91 -3.97 0.54 8.61
CA VAL A 91 -3.95 1.08 9.97
C VAL A 91 -2.80 2.08 10.17
N LEU A 92 -1.59 1.74 9.73
CA LEU A 92 -0.40 2.56 9.96
C LEU A 92 -0.38 3.84 9.10
N SER A 93 -0.93 3.76 7.89
CA SER A 93 -0.94 4.88 6.94
C SER A 93 -2.20 5.76 7.01
N ARG A 94 -3.18 5.41 7.86
CA ARG A 94 -4.55 5.96 7.83
C ARG A 94 -4.64 7.47 7.58
N GLN A 95 -3.86 8.27 8.31
CA GLN A 95 -3.86 9.73 8.17
C GLN A 95 -3.31 10.19 6.80
N VAL A 96 -2.12 9.72 6.42
CA VAL A 96 -1.48 10.11 5.14
C VAL A 96 -2.26 9.56 3.94
N LEU A 97 -2.85 8.38 4.07
CA LEU A 97 -3.76 7.78 3.09
C LEU A 97 -5.03 8.59 2.93
N HIS A 98 -5.63 9.07 4.03
CA HIS A 98 -6.79 9.95 3.96
C HIS A 98 -6.49 11.22 3.14
N TYR A 99 -5.38 11.91 3.42
CA TYR A 99 -4.97 13.09 2.63
C TYR A 99 -4.72 12.75 1.17
N HIS A 100 -4.12 11.59 0.88
CA HIS A 100 -3.88 11.19 -0.50
C HIS A 100 -5.19 10.93 -1.26
N ILE A 101 -6.19 10.34 -0.63
CA ILE A 101 -7.54 10.15 -1.20
C ILE A 101 -8.15 11.51 -1.54
N GLN A 102 -8.11 12.47 -0.61
CA GLN A 102 -8.64 13.83 -0.83
C GLN A 102 -7.93 14.53 -2.00
N ASN A 103 -6.60 14.39 -2.08
CA ASN A 103 -5.80 15.04 -3.10
C ASN A 103 -6.00 14.47 -4.51
N THR A 104 -6.31 13.17 -4.62
CA THR A 104 -6.17 12.45 -5.90
C THR A 104 -7.47 11.92 -6.49
N ILE A 105 -8.40 11.43 -5.67
CA ILE A 105 -9.57 10.68 -6.17
C ILE A 105 -10.92 11.25 -5.72
N GLU A 106 -10.97 12.03 -4.63
CA GLU A 106 -12.24 12.55 -4.08
C GLU A 106 -13.05 13.36 -5.10
N ASP A 107 -12.40 14.25 -5.84
CA ASP A 107 -13.05 15.11 -6.85
C ASP A 107 -13.08 14.49 -8.26
N TYR A 108 -12.59 13.26 -8.46
CA TYR A 108 -12.38 12.66 -9.79
C TYR A 108 -13.67 12.53 -10.64
N CYS A 109 -14.80 12.27 -10.00
CA CYS A 109 -16.10 12.14 -10.67
C CYS A 109 -16.94 13.43 -10.66
N LYS A 110 -16.43 14.52 -10.08
CA LYS A 110 -17.15 15.79 -9.98
C LYS A 110 -17.37 16.37 -11.37
N ASN A 111 -18.61 16.69 -11.70
CA ASN A 111 -19.05 17.14 -13.03
C ASN A 111 -18.89 16.11 -14.17
N PHE A 112 -18.48 14.87 -13.89
CA PHE A 112 -18.30 13.80 -14.88
C PHE A 112 -19.22 12.59 -14.63
N THR A 113 -20.40 12.80 -14.02
CA THR A 113 -21.31 11.72 -13.57
C THR A 113 -21.63 10.69 -14.67
N GLN A 114 -21.89 11.13 -15.91
CA GLN A 114 -22.20 10.19 -17.01
C GLN A 114 -21.00 9.30 -17.36
N TYR A 115 -19.79 9.85 -17.35
CA TYR A 115 -18.57 9.07 -17.54
C TYR A 115 -18.37 8.10 -16.37
N CYS A 116 -18.51 8.59 -15.14
CA CYS A 116 -18.33 7.75 -13.95
C CYS A 116 -19.35 6.63 -13.82
N ASN A 117 -20.57 6.79 -14.35
CA ASN A 117 -21.53 5.68 -14.47
C ASN A 117 -20.98 4.59 -15.40
N ARG A 118 -20.54 4.96 -16.61
CA ARG A 118 -19.93 4.00 -17.57
C ARG A 118 -18.68 3.33 -17.01
N MET A 119 -17.85 4.10 -16.31
CA MET A 119 -16.65 3.59 -15.64
C MET A 119 -17.04 2.60 -14.54
N THR A 120 -17.96 2.96 -13.65
CA THR A 120 -18.44 2.07 -12.58
C THR A 120 -19.03 0.78 -13.14
N ASP A 121 -19.80 0.85 -14.22
CA ASP A 121 -20.36 -0.33 -14.90
C ASP A 121 -19.24 -1.24 -15.44
N PHE A 122 -18.22 -0.65 -16.08
CA PHE A 122 -17.07 -1.39 -16.60
C PHE A 122 -16.27 -2.06 -15.48
N LEU A 123 -15.95 -1.31 -14.42
CA LEU A 123 -15.19 -1.81 -13.27
C LEU A 123 -15.97 -2.89 -12.53
N THR A 124 -17.27 -2.75 -12.37
CA THR A 124 -18.13 -3.77 -11.75
C THR A 124 -18.14 -5.07 -12.55
N GLN A 125 -18.20 -4.99 -13.89
CA GLN A 125 -18.08 -6.17 -14.75
C GLN A 125 -16.70 -6.82 -14.66
N ASN A 126 -15.62 -6.03 -14.58
CA ASN A 126 -14.28 -6.54 -14.38
C ASN A 126 -14.12 -7.24 -13.02
N GLN A 127 -14.61 -6.62 -11.94
CA GLN A 127 -14.64 -7.21 -10.61
C GLN A 127 -15.40 -8.54 -10.58
N LYS A 128 -16.57 -8.60 -11.25
CA LYS A 128 -17.32 -9.84 -11.42
C LYS A 128 -16.52 -10.91 -12.18
N PHE A 129 -15.86 -10.55 -13.28
CA PHE A 129 -15.03 -11.48 -14.03
C PHE A 129 -13.90 -12.06 -13.18
N ILE A 130 -13.21 -11.22 -12.40
CA ILE A 130 -12.13 -11.66 -11.50
C ILE A 130 -12.68 -12.59 -10.43
N LYS A 131 -13.81 -12.23 -9.81
CA LYS A 131 -14.49 -13.11 -8.85
C LYS A 131 -14.81 -14.48 -9.45
N ASP A 132 -15.47 -14.51 -10.61
CA ASP A 132 -15.88 -15.75 -11.27
C ASP A 132 -14.64 -16.60 -11.62
N LYS A 133 -13.52 -15.97 -11.98
CA LYS A 133 -12.25 -16.66 -12.24
C LYS A 133 -11.60 -17.23 -10.98
N LEU A 134 -11.55 -16.47 -9.89
CA LEU A 134 -11.02 -16.95 -8.62
C LEU A 134 -11.86 -18.10 -8.04
N ASP A 135 -13.18 -18.07 -8.22
CA ASP A 135 -14.09 -19.12 -7.75
C ASP A 135 -13.98 -20.43 -8.57
N SER A 136 -13.57 -20.35 -9.84
CA SER A 136 -13.54 -21.49 -10.77
C SER A 136 -12.16 -22.04 -11.08
N THR A 137 -11.09 -21.31 -10.76
CA THR A 137 -9.71 -21.73 -11.05
C THR A 137 -9.19 -22.67 -9.95
N ALA A 138 -8.38 -23.64 -10.35
CA ALA A 138 -7.73 -24.55 -9.42
C ALA A 138 -6.78 -23.79 -8.48
N ARG A 139 -6.68 -24.25 -7.22
CA ARG A 139 -5.89 -23.57 -6.19
C ARG A 139 -4.39 -23.56 -6.44
N ASP A 140 -3.89 -24.50 -7.24
CA ASP A 140 -2.49 -24.65 -7.62
C ASP A 140 -2.10 -23.82 -8.85
N ASP A 141 -3.04 -23.09 -9.46
CA ASP A 141 -2.73 -22.15 -10.53
C ASP A 141 -1.87 -20.98 -10.01
N THR A 142 -0.65 -20.86 -10.54
CA THR A 142 0.32 -19.87 -10.07
C THR A 142 -0.12 -18.43 -10.36
N TYR A 143 -0.80 -18.19 -11.48
CA TYR A 143 -1.21 -16.84 -11.88
C TYR A 143 -2.39 -16.36 -11.03
N TRP A 144 -3.46 -17.17 -10.96
CA TRP A 144 -4.66 -16.79 -10.24
C TRP A 144 -4.45 -16.81 -8.72
N SER A 145 -3.54 -17.63 -8.20
CA SER A 145 -3.14 -17.52 -6.79
C SER A 145 -2.39 -16.20 -6.49
N ALA A 146 -1.64 -15.63 -7.43
CA ALA A 146 -1.06 -14.30 -7.29
C ALA A 146 -2.15 -13.21 -7.28
N VAL A 147 -3.10 -13.28 -8.22
CA VAL A 147 -4.26 -12.37 -8.27
C VAL A 147 -5.08 -12.45 -6.97
N ASN A 148 -5.32 -13.66 -6.46
CA ASN A 148 -6.02 -13.89 -5.21
C ASN A 148 -5.37 -13.12 -4.05
N ARG A 149 -4.04 -13.22 -3.92
CA ARG A 149 -3.28 -12.55 -2.86
C ARG A 149 -3.33 -11.03 -2.99
N THR A 150 -3.23 -10.48 -4.20
CA THR A 150 -3.37 -9.04 -4.42
C THR A 150 -4.73 -8.52 -3.93
N TYR A 151 -5.81 -9.24 -4.20
CA TYR A 151 -7.16 -8.89 -3.74
C TYR A 151 -7.35 -9.03 -2.23
N HIS A 152 -6.74 -10.06 -1.62
CA HIS A 152 -6.70 -10.18 -0.17
C HIS A 152 -5.95 -9.02 0.49
N GLN A 153 -4.80 -8.61 -0.07
CA GLN A 153 -4.03 -7.46 0.41
C GLN A 153 -4.82 -6.16 0.27
N LEU A 154 -5.48 -5.93 -0.86
CA LEU A 154 -6.34 -4.76 -1.06
C LEU A 154 -7.49 -4.72 -0.06
N THR A 155 -8.14 -5.87 0.18
CA THR A 155 -9.23 -5.97 1.15
C THR A 155 -8.74 -5.68 2.57
N GLY A 156 -7.56 -6.21 2.94
CA GLY A 156 -6.91 -5.89 4.20
C GLY A 156 -6.64 -4.40 4.34
N LEU A 157 -6.06 -3.78 3.30
CA LEU A 157 -5.77 -2.35 3.26
C LEU A 157 -7.01 -1.48 3.48
N ILE A 158 -8.10 -1.78 2.76
CA ILE A 158 -9.38 -1.08 2.92
C ILE A 158 -9.91 -1.28 4.34
N ALA A 159 -9.94 -2.51 4.85
CA ALA A 159 -10.43 -2.80 6.19
C ALA A 159 -9.64 -2.09 7.29
N GLY A 160 -8.31 -2.04 7.16
CA GLY A 160 -7.43 -1.33 8.09
C GLY A 160 -7.60 0.18 8.04
N TYR A 161 -7.80 0.75 6.85
CA TYR A 161 -8.08 2.18 6.65
C TYR A 161 -9.44 2.59 7.22
N GLU A 162 -10.50 1.84 6.90
CA GLU A 162 -11.85 2.11 7.39
C GLU A 162 -12.00 1.82 8.89
N GLY A 163 -11.18 0.89 9.42
CA GLY A 163 -11.30 0.41 10.79
C GLY A 163 -12.46 -0.57 10.97
N THR A 164 -12.77 -1.34 9.92
CA THR A 164 -13.79 -2.39 9.99
C THR A 164 -13.29 -3.60 10.78
N PRO A 165 -14.19 -4.46 11.28
CA PRO A 165 -13.81 -5.71 11.92
C PRO A 165 -12.91 -6.57 11.03
N ILE A 166 -11.89 -7.19 11.63
CA ILE A 166 -10.95 -8.07 10.94
C ILE A 166 -11.72 -9.28 10.41
N SER A 167 -11.78 -9.40 9.08
CA SER A 167 -12.47 -10.46 8.36
C SER A 167 -11.67 -10.82 7.11
N PRO A 168 -10.72 -11.76 7.20
CA PRO A 168 -9.93 -12.19 6.05
C PRO A 168 -10.82 -12.71 4.92
N GLY A 169 -10.66 -12.15 3.73
CA GLY A 169 -11.50 -12.42 2.57
C GLY A 169 -11.20 -11.43 1.45
N ILE A 170 -12.01 -11.47 0.40
CA ILE A 170 -11.96 -10.50 -0.69
C ILE A 170 -13.24 -9.68 -0.69
N THR A 171 -13.10 -8.35 -0.71
CA THR A 171 -14.15 -7.45 -1.17
C THR A 171 -13.93 -7.12 -2.65
N TYR A 172 -15.02 -7.11 -3.40
CA TYR A 172 -15.05 -6.70 -4.81
C TYR A 172 -15.79 -5.36 -4.98
N GLU A 173 -16.08 -4.68 -3.88
CA GLU A 173 -16.75 -3.38 -3.88
C GLU A 173 -15.84 -2.30 -4.45
N ILE A 174 -16.42 -1.39 -5.22
CA ILE A 174 -15.72 -0.23 -5.75
C ILE A 174 -15.44 0.73 -4.59
N HIS A 175 -14.17 0.88 -4.25
CA HIS A 175 -13.70 1.72 -3.14
C HIS A 175 -12.69 2.77 -3.64
N PRO A 176 -12.60 3.99 -3.07
CA PRO A 176 -11.60 4.98 -3.47
C PRO A 176 -10.16 4.46 -3.52
N ILE A 177 -9.77 3.60 -2.57
CA ILE A 177 -8.45 2.93 -2.56
C ILE A 177 -8.26 2.02 -3.78
N LEU A 178 -9.30 1.27 -4.17
CA LEU A 178 -9.25 0.44 -5.38
C LEU A 178 -9.10 1.34 -6.63
N LEU A 179 -9.87 2.43 -6.71
CA LEU A 179 -9.76 3.39 -7.81
C LEU A 179 -8.35 4.01 -7.91
N MET A 180 -7.72 4.34 -6.78
CA MET A 180 -6.33 4.82 -6.78
C MET A 180 -5.34 3.76 -7.28
N ASN A 181 -5.59 2.47 -7.05
CA ASN A 181 -4.76 1.39 -7.58
C ASN A 181 -4.95 1.17 -9.10
N TRP A 182 -5.96 1.80 -9.71
CA TRP A 182 -6.20 1.84 -11.16
C TRP A 182 -5.93 3.22 -11.78
N ASN A 183 -5.26 4.12 -11.06
CA ASN A 183 -5.01 5.49 -11.53
C ASN A 183 -4.29 5.53 -12.89
N GLY A 184 -3.36 4.61 -13.15
CA GLY A 184 -2.67 4.47 -14.44
C GLY A 184 -3.62 4.02 -15.57
N ASP A 185 -4.49 3.05 -15.30
CA ASP A 185 -5.48 2.54 -16.26
C ASP A 185 -6.51 3.62 -16.67
N PHE A 186 -6.76 4.58 -15.78
CA PHE A 186 -7.71 5.65 -16.05
C PHE A 186 -7.30 6.55 -17.22
N TYR A 187 -6.01 6.72 -17.52
CA TYR A 187 -5.60 7.50 -18.69
C TYR A 187 -6.16 6.94 -20.01
N ASP A 188 -6.30 5.62 -20.11
CA ASP A 188 -6.84 4.95 -21.29
C ASP A 188 -8.34 4.71 -21.18
N LEU A 189 -8.84 4.39 -19.99
CA LEU A 189 -10.28 4.23 -19.75
C LEU A 189 -11.05 5.55 -19.94
N GLU A 190 -10.48 6.69 -19.58
CA GLU A 190 -11.06 8.01 -19.84
C GLU A 190 -11.32 8.21 -21.34
N LYS A 191 -10.34 7.88 -22.18
CA LYS A 191 -10.47 7.95 -23.65
C LYS A 191 -11.47 6.92 -24.16
N LYS A 192 -11.37 5.66 -23.70
CA LYS A 192 -12.22 4.56 -24.16
C LYS A 192 -13.70 4.79 -23.81
N LEU A 193 -13.97 5.39 -22.66
CA LEU A 193 -15.32 5.64 -22.15
C LEU A 193 -15.79 7.06 -22.44
N ASN A 194 -15.14 7.79 -23.35
CA ASN A 194 -15.52 9.12 -23.81
C ASN A 194 -15.74 10.13 -22.67
N LYS A 195 -14.78 10.25 -21.75
CA LYS A 195 -14.78 11.36 -20.78
C LYS A 195 -14.54 12.66 -21.54
N THR A 196 -15.34 13.69 -21.25
CA THR A 196 -15.10 15.03 -21.78
C THR A 196 -13.81 15.60 -21.19
N ARG A 197 -13.07 16.40 -21.95
CA ARG A 197 -11.81 17.00 -21.49
C ARG A 197 -12.06 17.83 -20.24
N ASP A 198 -11.23 17.61 -19.22
CA ASP A 198 -11.18 18.46 -18.03
C ASP A 198 -10.24 19.64 -18.30
N PRO A 199 -10.71 20.89 -18.29
CA PRO A 199 -9.85 22.06 -18.51
C PRO A 199 -8.95 22.39 -17.31
N VAL A 200 -9.25 21.87 -16.12
CA VAL A 200 -8.47 22.06 -14.88
C VAL A 200 -7.41 20.99 -14.75
N LEU A 201 -7.78 19.74 -15.06
CA LEU A 201 -6.90 18.58 -15.08
C LEU A 201 -6.53 18.25 -16.53
N ASP A 202 -5.94 19.18 -17.28
CA ASP A 202 -5.51 18.92 -18.66
C ASP A 202 -4.40 17.85 -18.66
N GLN A 203 -4.83 16.59 -18.60
CA GLN A 203 -4.02 15.38 -18.49
C GLN A 203 -3.30 15.14 -19.83
N LEU A 204 -2.30 15.96 -20.13
CA LEU A 204 -1.11 15.39 -20.75
C LEU A 204 -0.60 14.39 -19.70
N GLY A 205 -0.88 13.10 -19.89
CA GLY A 205 -0.56 12.03 -18.93
C GLY A 205 0.83 12.19 -18.33
N GLY A 206 1.01 11.66 -17.11
CA GLY A 206 2.31 11.71 -16.43
C GLY A 206 3.43 11.26 -17.36
N ARG A 207 4.56 11.97 -17.34
CA ARG A 207 5.74 11.61 -18.15
C ARG A 207 6.76 10.98 -17.23
N CYS A 208 7.52 10.01 -17.71
CA CYS A 208 8.63 9.45 -16.96
C CYS A 208 9.92 9.55 -17.78
N SER A 209 11.05 9.70 -17.10
CA SER A 209 12.38 9.59 -17.71
C SER A 209 13.16 8.50 -16.99
N GLY A 210 13.73 7.57 -17.76
CA GLY A 210 14.58 6.49 -17.25
C GLY A 210 15.99 6.58 -17.83
N LEU A 211 17.00 6.19 -17.04
CA LEU A 211 18.39 6.05 -17.51
C LEU A 211 18.98 4.75 -16.99
N ILE A 212 19.58 3.97 -17.90
CA ILE A 212 20.40 2.81 -17.58
C ILE A 212 21.82 3.11 -18.06
N LYS A 213 22.79 3.07 -17.14
CA LYS A 213 24.16 3.47 -17.41
C LYS A 213 25.17 2.47 -16.85
N VAL A 214 25.94 1.85 -17.75
CA VAL A 214 27.11 1.06 -17.39
C VAL A 214 28.26 2.00 -17.00
N ALA A 215 28.90 1.73 -15.85
CA ALA A 215 30.06 2.46 -15.37
C ALA A 215 31.31 2.20 -16.25
N PRO A 216 32.34 3.07 -16.21
CA PRO A 216 33.61 2.79 -16.88
C PRO A 216 34.16 1.41 -16.51
N ASN A 217 34.71 0.70 -17.49
CA ASN A 217 35.26 -0.65 -17.34
C ASN A 217 34.28 -1.71 -16.79
N ASN A 218 32.97 -1.51 -17.00
CA ASN A 218 31.91 -2.41 -16.50
C ASN A 218 31.94 -2.63 -14.98
N ALA A 219 32.42 -1.64 -14.21
CA ALA A 219 32.54 -1.75 -12.77
C ALA A 219 31.18 -1.78 -12.04
N ASP A 220 30.13 -1.23 -12.66
CA ASP A 220 28.78 -1.15 -12.08
C ASP A 220 27.71 -0.90 -13.17
N LEU A 221 26.43 -1.05 -12.80
CA LEU A 221 25.25 -0.74 -13.61
C LEU A 221 24.29 0.16 -12.81
N PHE A 222 24.20 1.43 -13.21
CA PHE A 222 23.28 2.38 -12.61
C PHE A 222 21.93 2.38 -13.32
N ILE A 223 20.85 2.40 -12.54
CA ILE A 223 19.48 2.46 -13.04
C ILE A 223 18.77 3.57 -12.28
N SER A 224 18.20 4.54 -13.00
CA SER A 224 17.43 5.64 -12.41
C SER A 224 16.11 5.87 -13.14
N GLN A 225 15.14 6.40 -12.42
CA GLN A 225 13.80 6.76 -12.89
C GLN A 225 13.42 8.12 -12.29
N VAL A 226 12.71 8.94 -13.06
CA VAL A 226 12.13 10.20 -12.62
C VAL A 226 10.69 10.29 -13.13
N THR A 227 9.72 10.17 -12.22
CA THR A 227 8.30 10.40 -12.51
C THR A 227 7.98 11.89 -12.54
N MET A 228 7.20 12.30 -13.53
CA MET A 228 6.60 13.62 -13.65
C MET A 228 5.08 13.44 -13.55
N SER A 229 4.51 13.89 -12.43
CA SER A 229 3.08 13.79 -12.13
C SER A 229 2.59 15.09 -11.51
N GLY A 230 1.26 15.23 -11.36
CA GLY A 230 0.66 16.37 -10.68
C GLY A 230 1.14 16.49 -9.23
N PHE A 231 1.34 17.72 -8.76
CA PHE A 231 1.83 18.00 -7.41
C PHE A 231 0.95 17.45 -6.29
N GLN A 232 -0.35 17.26 -6.56
CA GLN A 232 -1.29 16.63 -5.64
C GLN A 232 -0.90 15.17 -5.27
N ASN A 233 -0.09 14.50 -6.10
CA ASN A 233 0.38 13.14 -5.84
C ASN A 233 1.61 13.10 -4.90
N MET A 234 2.22 14.23 -4.52
CA MET A 234 3.52 14.24 -3.82
C MET A 234 3.51 13.81 -2.33
N LEU A 235 2.48 13.10 -1.88
CA LEU A 235 2.57 12.31 -0.65
C LEU A 235 3.24 10.98 -1.01
N ARG A 236 4.51 10.83 -0.67
CA ARG A 236 5.34 9.71 -1.13
C ARG A 236 5.64 8.72 0.00
N VAL A 237 5.58 7.44 -0.34
CA VAL A 237 5.91 6.33 0.57
C VAL A 237 6.95 5.45 -0.10
N LEU A 238 8.15 5.34 0.48
CA LEU A 238 9.09 4.29 0.13
C LEU A 238 8.68 3.02 0.84
N LYS A 239 8.35 1.98 0.06
CA LYS A 239 7.82 0.72 0.56
C LYS A 239 8.85 -0.39 0.50
N LEU A 240 8.81 -1.27 1.48
CA LEU A 240 9.51 -2.56 1.48
C LEU A 240 8.55 -3.66 1.91
N TYR A 241 8.14 -4.49 0.95
CA TYR A 241 7.32 -5.66 1.21
C TYR A 241 8.22 -6.89 1.27
N LYS A 242 8.06 -7.72 2.30
CA LYS A 242 8.76 -9.00 2.49
C LYS A 242 7.74 -10.08 2.78
N PHE A 243 7.26 -10.74 1.74
CA PHE A 243 6.28 -11.79 1.90
C PHE A 243 6.94 -13.14 2.18
N GLY A 244 6.38 -13.90 3.11
CA GLY A 244 6.69 -15.30 3.38
C GLY A 244 6.11 -16.26 2.33
N TYR A 245 6.07 -15.86 1.06
CA TYR A 245 5.60 -16.71 -0.02
C TYR A 245 6.66 -17.73 -0.44
N ASP A 246 6.22 -18.77 -1.15
CA ASP A 246 7.11 -19.75 -1.74
C ASP A 246 8.08 -19.07 -2.72
N ARG A 247 9.38 -19.22 -2.50
CA ARG A 247 10.41 -18.52 -3.26
C ARG A 247 10.67 -19.11 -4.63
N GLU A 248 10.29 -20.36 -4.86
CA GLU A 248 10.39 -21.00 -6.18
C GLU A 248 9.38 -20.37 -7.14
N PHE A 249 8.14 -20.20 -6.69
CA PHE A 249 7.07 -19.59 -7.49
C PHE A 249 7.07 -18.06 -7.44
N PHE A 250 7.53 -17.46 -6.34
CA PHE A 250 7.54 -16.01 -6.12
C PHE A 250 8.95 -15.51 -5.73
N PRO A 251 9.93 -15.53 -6.66
CA PRO A 251 11.31 -15.13 -6.36
C PRO A 251 11.46 -13.64 -6.01
N GLY A 252 10.47 -12.82 -6.37
CA GLY A 252 10.32 -11.41 -5.98
C GLY A 252 9.70 -11.17 -4.60
N TYR A 253 9.75 -12.17 -3.71
CA TYR A 253 9.09 -12.13 -2.39
C TYR A 253 9.48 -10.92 -1.53
N ALA A 254 10.67 -10.34 -1.72
CA ALA A 254 11.03 -9.06 -1.15
C ALA A 254 11.17 -8.00 -2.24
N THR A 255 10.39 -6.91 -2.13
CA THR A 255 10.36 -5.82 -3.11
C THR A 255 10.44 -4.48 -2.39
N SER A 256 11.40 -3.63 -2.78
CA SER A 256 11.44 -2.22 -2.38
C SER A 256 11.01 -1.34 -3.54
N MET A 257 10.14 -0.37 -3.31
CA MET A 257 9.59 0.46 -4.38
C MET A 257 9.24 1.87 -3.93
N ALA A 258 9.41 2.83 -4.84
CA ALA A 258 8.84 4.17 -4.69
C ALA A 258 7.33 4.09 -4.94
N SER A 259 6.52 4.57 -4.00
CA SER A 259 5.08 4.39 -4.02
C SER A 259 4.37 5.59 -3.39
N TYR A 260 3.05 5.44 -3.29
CA TYR A 260 2.12 6.38 -2.69
C TYR A 260 1.32 5.68 -1.57
N PRO A 261 0.70 6.43 -0.65
CA PRO A 261 -0.20 5.88 0.38
C PRO A 261 -1.32 5.06 -0.27
N GLY A 262 -1.51 3.81 0.18
CA GLY A 262 -2.60 2.94 -0.28
C GLY A 262 -2.45 2.34 -1.68
N LEU A 263 -1.39 2.66 -2.43
CA LEU A 263 -1.08 1.97 -3.69
C LEU A 263 -0.26 0.72 -3.40
N LEU A 264 -0.76 -0.47 -3.76
CA LEU A 264 -0.07 -1.74 -3.53
C LEU A 264 1.09 -2.01 -4.50
N TYR A 265 1.34 -1.07 -5.41
CA TYR A 265 2.35 -1.13 -6.46
C TYR A 265 3.02 0.23 -6.64
N SER A 266 4.10 0.27 -7.42
CA SER A 266 4.74 1.52 -7.81
C SER A 266 4.03 2.12 -9.02
N SER A 267 3.23 3.18 -8.82
CA SER A 267 2.73 3.99 -9.96
C SER A 267 3.82 4.79 -10.67
N ASP A 268 5.04 4.82 -10.12
CA ASP A 268 6.24 5.33 -10.77
C ASP A 268 6.93 4.28 -11.65
N ASP A 269 6.57 3.01 -11.46
CA ASP A 269 7.19 1.82 -12.03
C ASP A 269 8.69 1.70 -11.70
N PHE A 270 9.09 2.04 -10.47
CA PHE A 270 10.45 1.82 -9.94
C PHE A 270 10.45 0.87 -8.74
N ALA A 271 10.90 -0.37 -8.97
CA ALA A 271 10.96 -1.41 -7.95
C ALA A 271 12.25 -2.24 -8.03
N LEU A 272 12.85 -2.52 -6.88
CA LEU A 272 13.98 -3.42 -6.69
C LEU A 272 13.49 -4.71 -6.05
N MET A 273 13.78 -5.85 -6.67
CA MET A 273 13.24 -7.15 -6.26
C MET A 273 14.34 -8.13 -5.86
N SER A 274 14.05 -8.99 -4.89
CA SER A 274 14.97 -10.05 -4.42
C SER A 274 15.36 -11.07 -5.49
N SER A 275 14.61 -11.14 -6.59
CA SER A 275 14.94 -11.96 -7.76
C SER A 275 16.16 -11.43 -8.53
N GLY A 276 16.73 -10.29 -8.15
CA GLY A 276 17.82 -9.62 -8.87
C GLY A 276 17.32 -8.76 -10.03
N LEU A 277 16.01 -8.55 -10.14
CA LEU A 277 15.40 -7.70 -11.16
C LEU A 277 15.14 -6.28 -10.62
N VAL A 278 15.31 -5.32 -11.51
CA VAL A 278 14.85 -3.94 -11.32
C VAL A 278 13.78 -3.68 -12.37
N ASN A 279 12.56 -3.38 -11.93
CA ASN A 279 11.55 -2.85 -12.83
C ASN A 279 11.72 -1.33 -12.91
N ASN A 280 11.95 -0.83 -14.12
CA ASN A 280 12.04 0.58 -14.46
C ASN A 280 11.33 0.77 -15.81
N MET A 281 10.02 1.00 -15.76
CA MET A 281 9.21 1.16 -16.97
C MET A 281 8.80 2.63 -17.10
N PRO A 282 9.57 3.47 -17.81
CA PRO A 282 9.09 4.80 -18.13
C PRO A 282 7.86 4.67 -19.02
N LEU A 283 6.71 5.19 -18.55
CA LEU A 283 5.50 5.28 -19.35
C LEU A 283 5.79 6.12 -20.62
N PRO A 284 5.43 5.64 -21.82
CA PRO A 284 5.72 6.30 -23.09
C PRO A 284 4.99 7.64 -23.28
#